data_AF-A0A246GH31-F1
#
_entry.id   AF-A0A246GH31-F1
#
_cell.length_a   1.000
_cell.length_b   1.000
_cell.length_c   1.000
_cell.angle_alpha   90.00
_cell.angle_beta   90.00
_cell.angle_gamma   90.00
#
_symmetry.space_group_name_H-M   'P 1'
#
loop_
_entity.id
_entity.type
_entity.pdbx_description
1 polymer ?
#
loop_
_entity_poly.entity_id
_entity_poly.type
_entity_poly.pdbx_seq_one_letter_code
_entity_poly.pdbx_strand_id
1 'polypeptide(L)'
;MSNFGTTKESIDYKTFLKYVEELKKTGIKTNTLQSYIGNLKIYFNYLQQENYRVDNPIESINIKGKVKTVLGNLLTADELEDLYYSYCLVLK
;
A
#
# COMPACT_ATOMS: atom_id res chain seq x y z
N MET A 1 -18.67 -17.01 18.04
CA MET A 1 -18.42 -15.56 17.88
C MET A 1 -16.92 -15.34 17.85
N SER A 2 -16.38 -14.75 16.78
CA SER A 2 -14.96 -14.39 16.72
C SER A 2 -14.67 -13.30 17.75
N ASN A 3 -13.63 -13.50 18.56
CA ASN A 3 -13.27 -12.74 19.76
C ASN A 3 -12.67 -11.35 19.47
N PHE A 4 -13.00 -10.77 18.32
CA PHE A 4 -12.50 -9.49 17.82
C PHE A 4 -13.73 -8.60 17.60
N GLY A 5 -13.77 -7.42 18.23
CA GLY A 5 -14.98 -6.66 18.49
C GLY A 5 -15.79 -6.11 17.31
N THR A 6 -15.51 -6.51 16.06
CA THR A 6 -16.23 -6.04 14.86
C THR A 6 -16.37 -7.14 13.81
N THR A 7 -17.47 -7.14 13.06
CA THR A 7 -17.72 -8.02 11.90
C THR A 7 -17.67 -7.22 10.59
N LYS A 8 -17.67 -7.89 9.43
CA LYS A 8 -17.67 -7.22 8.11
C LYS A 8 -18.90 -6.31 7.91
N GLU A 9 -20.01 -6.65 8.54
CA GLU A 9 -21.27 -5.90 8.51
C GLU A 9 -21.25 -4.69 9.46
N SER A 10 -20.56 -4.80 10.61
CA SER A 10 -20.64 -3.82 11.71
C SER A 10 -19.42 -2.91 11.87
N ILE A 11 -18.29 -3.24 11.23
CA ILE A 11 -17.06 -2.45 11.34
C ILE A 11 -17.26 -1.04 10.79
N ASP A 12 -16.80 -0.02 11.50
CA ASP A 12 -17.04 1.39 11.16
C ASP A 12 -15.75 2.11 10.75
N TYR A 13 -15.93 3.33 10.23
CA TYR A 13 -14.81 4.20 9.83
C TYR A 13 -13.80 4.43 10.96
N LYS A 14 -14.26 4.58 12.20
CA LYS A 14 -13.38 4.82 13.37
C LYS A 14 -12.47 3.63 13.65
N THR A 15 -12.98 2.41 13.52
CA THR A 15 -12.18 1.19 13.68
C THR A 15 -11.07 1.13 12.62
N PHE A 16 -11.38 1.50 11.38
CA PHE A 16 -10.37 1.56 10.32
C PHE A 16 -9.33 2.66 10.53
N LEU A 17 -9.72 3.83 11.05
CA LEU A 17 -8.76 4.86 11.42
C LEU A 17 -7.81 4.36 12.53
N LYS A 18 -8.34 3.70 13.56
CA LYS A 18 -7.52 3.10 14.61
C LYS A 18 -6.57 2.05 14.04
N TYR A 19 -7.05 1.20 13.13
CA TYR A 19 -6.20 0.24 12.42
C TYR A 19 -5.05 0.92 11.64
N VAL A 20 -5.36 1.99 10.90
CA VAL A 20 -4.36 2.80 10.19
C VAL A 20 -3.32 3.39 11.16
N GLU A 21 -3.75 3.92 12.30
CA GLU A 21 -2.86 4.47 13.32
C GLU A 21 -1.96 3.41 13.94
N GLU A 22 -2.49 2.24 14.31
CA GLU A 22 -1.70 1.13 14.83
C GLU A 22 -0.68 0.63 13.80
N LEU A 23 -1.09 0.50 12.54
CA LEU A 23 -0.16 0.14 11.47
C LEU A 23 0.97 1.16 11.32
N LYS A 24 0.69 2.47 11.40
CA LYS A 24 1.75 3.49 11.32
C LYS A 24 2.78 3.36 12.44
N LYS A 25 2.37 2.96 13.65
CA LYS A 25 3.29 2.74 14.79
C LYS A 25 4.27 1.60 14.57
N THR A 26 3.93 0.63 13.70
CA THR A 26 4.82 -0.50 13.38
C THR A 26 6.01 -0.11 12.48
N GLY A 27 6.02 1.10 11.91
CA GLY A 27 7.09 1.56 11.03
C GLY A 27 6.98 1.07 9.58
N ILE A 28 5.83 0.51 9.16
CA ILE A 28 5.62 0.13 7.76
C ILE A 28 5.74 1.32 6.82
N LYS A 29 6.20 1.06 5.60
CA LYS A 29 6.29 2.08 4.54
C LYS A 29 4.89 2.57 4.17
N THR A 30 4.76 3.86 3.89
CA THR A 30 3.50 4.50 3.45
C THR A 30 2.89 3.80 2.24
N ASN A 31 3.71 3.34 1.28
CA ASN A 31 3.23 2.58 0.12
C ASN A 31 2.57 1.26 0.52
N THR A 32 3.15 0.53 1.48
CA THR A 32 2.59 -0.74 1.98
C THR A 32 1.25 -0.49 2.67
N LEU A 33 1.18 0.53 3.53
CA LEU A 33 -0.07 0.95 4.17
C LEU A 33 -1.14 1.32 3.14
N GLN A 34 -0.77 2.06 2.10
CA GLN A 34 -1.68 2.43 1.02
C GLN A 34 -2.21 1.20 0.27
N SER A 35 -1.36 0.22 -0.02
CA SER A 35 -1.80 -1.05 -0.63
C SER A 35 -2.77 -1.81 0.26
N TYR A 36 -2.51 -1.88 1.58
CA TYR A 36 -3.42 -2.56 2.51
C TYR A 36 -4.80 -1.91 2.55
N ILE A 37 -4.85 -0.58 2.64
CA ILE A 37 -6.13 0.15 2.60
C ILE A 37 -6.80 0.00 1.24
N GLY A 38 -6.05 0.03 0.14
CA GLY A 38 -6.59 -0.21 -1.20
C GLY A 38 -7.25 -1.59 -1.34
N ASN A 39 -6.60 -2.64 -0.87
CA ASN A 39 -7.14 -4.00 -0.89
C ASN A 39 -8.43 -4.11 -0.07
N LEU A 40 -8.46 -3.47 1.11
CA LEU A 40 -9.68 -3.43 1.91
C LEU A 40 -10.79 -2.67 1.18
N LYS A 41 -10.51 -1.54 0.50
CA LYS A 41 -11.54 -0.79 -0.25
C LYS A 41 -12.17 -1.68 -1.33
N ILE A 42 -11.36 -2.43 -2.05
CA ILE A 42 -11.84 -3.39 -3.06
C ILE A 42 -12.77 -4.43 -2.42
N TYR A 43 -12.37 -4.99 -1.28
CA TYR A 43 -13.19 -5.96 -0.56
C TYR A 43 -14.53 -5.36 -0.08
N PHE A 44 -14.54 -4.15 0.46
CA PHE A 44 -15.77 -3.50 0.90
C PHE A 44 -16.67 -3.05 -0.26
N ASN A 45 -16.08 -2.70 -1.41
CA ASN A 45 -16.84 -2.48 -2.63
C ASN A 45 -17.52 -3.77 -3.10
N TYR A 46 -16.82 -4.92 -3.05
CA TYR A 46 -17.45 -6.22 -3.30
C TYR A 46 -18.61 -6.51 -2.35
N LEU A 47 -18.43 -6.26 -1.04
CA LEU A 47 -19.53 -6.45 -0.07
C LEU A 47 -20.74 -5.56 -0.35
N GLN A 48 -20.51 -4.34 -0.84
CA GLN A 48 -21.57 -3.43 -1.24
C GLN A 48 -22.31 -3.95 -2.49
N GLN A 49 -21.57 -4.43 -3.49
CA GLN A 49 -22.13 -4.98 -4.74
C GLN A 49 -23.01 -6.22 -4.48
N GLU A 50 -22.57 -7.10 -3.57
CA GLU A 50 -23.31 -8.29 -3.17
C GLU A 50 -24.42 -8.01 -2.15
N ASN A 51 -24.71 -6.74 -1.85
CA ASN A 51 -25.73 -6.30 -0.88
C ASN A 51 -25.51 -6.83 0.55
N TYR A 52 -24.28 -7.24 0.91
CA TYR A 52 -23.93 -7.55 2.30
C TYR A 52 -23.86 -6.29 3.16
N ARG A 53 -23.69 -5.12 2.54
CA ARG A 53 -23.61 -3.83 3.22
C ARG A 53 -24.08 -2.69 2.32
N VAL A 54 -24.59 -1.63 2.93
CA VAL A 54 -25.07 -0.43 2.20
C VAL A 54 -23.95 0.54 1.83
N ASP A 55 -22.86 0.53 2.60
CA ASP A 55 -21.76 1.50 2.51
C ASP A 55 -20.39 0.82 2.51
N ASN A 56 -19.41 1.52 1.93
CA ASN A 56 -18.00 1.24 2.12
C ASN A 56 -17.42 2.25 3.14
N PRO A 57 -17.19 1.84 4.41
CA PRO A 57 -16.76 2.75 5.47
C PRO A 57 -15.32 3.25 5.27
N ILE A 58 -14.55 2.73 4.32
CA ILE A 58 -13.14 3.10 4.11
C ILE A 58 -12.89 3.82 2.79
N GLU A 59 -13.93 4.06 2.00
CA GLU A 59 -13.81 4.69 0.68
C GLU A 59 -13.09 6.05 0.76
N SER A 60 -13.39 6.85 1.79
CA SER A 60 -12.81 8.19 2.00
C SER A 60 -11.42 8.19 2.67
N ILE A 61 -10.91 7.03 3.13
CA ILE A 61 -9.61 6.97 3.78
C ILE A 61 -8.50 7.16 2.74
N ASN A 62 -7.75 8.26 2.87
CA ASN A 62 -6.60 8.57 2.04
C ASN A 62 -5.33 8.69 2.88
N ILE A 63 -4.32 7.88 2.56
CA ILE A 63 -3.03 7.90 3.23
C ILE A 63 -2.17 9.02 2.63
N LYS A 64 -1.86 10.04 3.43
CA LYS A 64 -0.97 11.16 3.06
C LYS A 64 0.49 10.81 3.37
N GLY A 65 1.43 11.48 2.69
CA GLY A 65 2.87 11.34 2.96
C GLY A 65 3.63 10.39 2.03
N LYS A 66 3.11 10.13 0.82
CA LYS A 66 3.89 9.47 -0.21
C LYS A 66 4.95 10.43 -0.74
N VAL A 67 6.21 10.20 -0.38
CA VAL A 67 7.35 10.84 -1.05
C VAL A 67 7.38 10.27 -2.47
N LYS A 68 7.24 11.12 -3.49
CA LYS A 68 7.52 10.71 -4.87
C LYS A 68 9.00 10.41 -4.94
N THR A 69 9.36 9.15 -5.11
CA THR A 69 10.74 8.78 -5.44
C THR A 69 11.05 9.34 -6.83
N VAL A 70 11.91 10.36 -6.88
CA VAL A 70 12.66 10.66 -8.10
C VAL A 70 13.50 9.42 -8.38
N LEU A 71 13.52 8.95 -9.63
CA LEU A 71 14.45 7.90 -10.05
C LEU A 71 15.87 8.40 -9.77
N GLY A 72 16.45 7.96 -8.66
CA GLY A 72 17.84 8.23 -8.31
C GLY A 72 18.74 7.19 -8.97
N ASN A 73 20.00 7.58 -9.23
CA ASN A 73 21.04 6.73 -9.80
C ASN A 73 20.72 6.21 -11.21
N LEU A 74 20.20 7.08 -12.07
CA LEU A 74 20.21 6.79 -13.50
C LEU A 74 21.67 6.82 -13.98
N LEU A 75 22.10 5.76 -14.65
CA LEU A 75 23.39 5.75 -15.31
C LEU A 75 23.40 6.82 -16.39
N THR A 76 24.44 7.65 -16.39
CA THR A 76 24.79 8.45 -17.55
C THR A 76 25.22 7.55 -18.70
N ALA A 77 25.28 8.10 -19.92
CA ALA A 77 25.73 7.33 -21.09
C ALA A 77 27.13 6.73 -20.86
N ASP A 78 28.04 7.52 -20.27
CA ASP A 78 29.41 7.10 -19.98
C ASP A 78 29.45 6.00 -18.90
N GLU A 79 28.69 6.15 -17.79
CA GLU A 79 28.62 5.11 -16.75
C GLU A 79 27.99 3.80 -17.26
N LEU A 80 27.07 3.89 -18.22
CA LEU A 80 26.48 2.72 -18.87
C LEU A 80 27.50 2.02 -19.77
N GLU A 81 28.29 2.78 -20.52
CA GLU A 81 29.36 2.27 -21.38
C GLU A 81 30.48 1.61 -20.55
N ASP A 82 30.90 2.25 -19.46
CA ASP A 82 31.87 1.68 -18.52
C ASP A 82 31.36 0.38 -17.88
N LEU A 83 30.09 0.33 -17.48
CA LEU A 83 29.46 -0.89 -16.96
C LEU A 83 29.47 -2.00 -18.02
N TYR A 84 29.11 -1.68 -19.27
CA TYR A 84 29.11 -2.63 -20.38
C TYR A 84 30.50 -3.25 -20.61
N TYR A 85 31.54 -2.41 -20.69
CA TYR A 85 32.91 -2.89 -20.89
C TYR A 85 33.45 -3.67 -19.69
N SER A 86 33.10 -3.28 -18.47
CA SER A 86 33.50 -4.02 -17.26
C SER A 86 32.98 -5.46 -17.26
N TYR A 87 31.73 -5.69 -17.65
CA TYR A 87 31.15 -7.03 -17.78
C TYR A 87 31.77 -7.83 -18.94
N CYS A 88 32.07 -7.14 -20.05
CA CYS A 88 32.63 -7.79 -21.24
C CYS A 88 34.10 -8.22 -21.05
N LEU A 89 34.85 -7.57 -20.16
CA LEU A 89 36.25 -7.89 -19.84
C LEU A 89 36.38 -9.03 -18.80
N VAL A 90 35.39 -9.23 -17.94
CA VAL A 90 35.41 -10.26 -16.88
C VAL A 90 35.04 -11.66 -17.40
N LEU A 91 34.53 -11.77 -18.63
CA LEU A 91 34.13 -13.04 -19.28
C LEU A 91 35.16 -13.57 -20.31
N LYS A 92 36.41 -13.09 -20.27
CA LYS A 92 37.55 -13.65 -21.03
C LYS A 92 38.51 -14.37 -20.10
#